data_AF-A0A935IMC1-F1
#
_entry.id   AF-A0A935IMC1-F1
#
_cell.length_a   1.000
_cell.length_b   1.000
_cell.length_c   1.000
_cell.angle_alpha   90.00
_cell.angle_beta   90.00
_cell.angle_gamma   90.00
#
_symmetry.space_group_name_H-M   'P 1'
#
loop_
_entity.id
_entity.type
_entity.pdbx_description
1 polymer ?
#
loop_
_entity_poly.entity_id
_entity_poly.type
_entity_poly.pdbx_seq_one_letter_code
_entity_poly.pdbx_strand_id
1 'polypeptide(L)'
;MLAASAATAHAYGDDTAPSLDVDGMTYVMGDGPTVLRIAGEDRIATAIKAFCAVPKWRFNDPKRSDALVLASSENFADALASAPLADVMDAPLLVTPNGSSLDPRIVSLLVLGCNGVVGGGDDRPIDTVTITSGTGVLTEGVVKQLQAPVVWKSPGVLDTSKGAGIAGGVDRYAGLNRFQTATAIAKRIDFLAWLAGKNNLNVFIADGYDFPDALAAGAAAAERDGVVLLTMGAGGMDNTGFEFASNYAYSGKKIMNHNEVWAVGGNASKAVKVGFNGVPVEPAFTVVGADRYETAAMLATKAFTLEDKFQDFVVASGEQYADAVFAGGFRG
;
A
#
# COMPACT_ATOMS: atom_id res chain seq x y z
N MET A 1 26.05 -11.12 -13.53
CA MET A 1 27.38 -11.19 -12.90
C MET A 1 27.76 -9.78 -12.44
N LEU A 2 27.35 -9.44 -11.22
CA LEU A 2 27.80 -8.29 -10.43
C LEU A 2 27.53 -8.74 -9.00
N ALA A 3 28.58 -9.18 -8.32
CA ALA A 3 28.52 -9.70 -6.97
C ALA A 3 28.36 -8.52 -6.01
N ALA A 4 27.22 -8.43 -5.34
CA ALA A 4 27.15 -7.69 -4.09
C ALA A 4 27.66 -8.64 -2.99
N SER A 5 28.80 -8.28 -2.41
CA SER A 5 29.36 -8.97 -1.25
C SER A 5 28.30 -9.07 -0.16
N ALA A 6 28.21 -10.22 0.49
CA ALA A 6 27.65 -10.33 1.83
C ALA A 6 28.32 -9.25 2.71
N ALA A 7 27.60 -8.16 2.97
CA ALA A 7 28.02 -7.16 3.93
C ALA A 7 27.53 -7.64 5.31
N THR A 8 28.27 -8.55 5.92
CA THR A 8 28.23 -8.70 7.38
C THR A 8 28.78 -7.41 7.97
N ALA A 9 27.91 -6.47 8.32
CA ALA A 9 28.27 -5.36 9.18
C ALA A 9 28.22 -5.86 10.63
N HIS A 10 29.35 -6.40 11.10
CA HIS A 10 29.62 -6.39 12.53
C HIS A 10 29.92 -4.94 12.91
N ALA A 11 29.06 -4.35 13.75
CA ALA A 11 29.43 -3.22 14.59
C ALA A 11 29.33 -3.67 16.05
N TYR A 12 30.38 -3.36 16.79
CA TYR A 12 30.67 -3.80 18.15
C TYR A 12 29.60 -3.31 19.15
N GLY A 13 28.87 -4.24 19.77
CA GLY A 13 28.23 -4.08 21.08
C GLY A 13 26.97 -3.22 21.16
N ASP A 14 25.81 -3.80 20.81
CA ASP A 14 24.52 -3.70 21.51
C ASP A 14 23.47 -4.54 20.73
N ASP A 15 23.07 -5.68 21.28
CA ASP A 15 22.12 -6.65 20.68
C ASP A 15 20.64 -6.25 20.87
N THR A 16 20.31 -4.96 21.05
CA THR A 16 18.92 -4.53 21.33
C THR A 16 18.14 -3.99 20.11
N ALA A 17 18.77 -3.85 18.95
CA ALA A 17 18.08 -3.49 17.70
C ALA A 17 17.84 -4.75 16.83
N PRO A 18 16.59 -5.09 16.46
CA PRO A 18 16.33 -6.23 15.60
C PRO A 18 16.97 -6.04 14.22
N SER A 19 17.70 -7.05 13.73
CA SER A 19 18.37 -7.01 12.43
C SER A 19 17.36 -6.91 11.28
N LEU A 20 17.49 -5.88 10.45
CA LEU A 20 16.69 -5.69 9.24
C LEU A 20 17.32 -6.43 8.04
N ASP A 21 17.49 -7.75 8.15
CA ASP A 21 18.09 -8.55 7.07
C ASP A 21 17.03 -8.96 6.02
N VAL A 22 17.31 -8.84 4.73
CA VAL A 22 16.41 -9.33 3.67
C VAL A 22 16.77 -10.80 3.44
N ASP A 23 15.83 -11.72 3.68
CA ASP A 23 16.10 -13.16 3.56
C ASP A 23 16.42 -13.53 2.09
N GLY A 24 17.70 -13.59 1.75
CA GLY A 24 18.31 -14.33 0.65
C GLY A 24 17.67 -14.24 -0.74
N MET A 25 18.37 -13.60 -1.69
CA MET A 25 18.20 -13.88 -3.13
C MET A 25 18.38 -15.38 -3.39
N THR A 26 17.36 -16.08 -3.88
CA THR A 26 17.49 -17.47 -4.32
C THR A 26 17.60 -17.48 -5.84
N TYR A 27 18.80 -17.70 -6.36
CA TYR A 27 19.00 -17.90 -7.78
C TYR A 27 18.61 -19.33 -8.17
N VAL A 28 17.61 -19.48 -9.04
CA VAL A 28 17.40 -20.74 -9.75
C VAL A 28 18.48 -20.81 -10.83
N MET A 29 19.43 -21.74 -10.71
CA MET A 29 20.46 -21.94 -11.74
C MET A 29 19.81 -22.52 -13.01
N GLY A 30 19.66 -21.70 -14.07
CA GLY A 30 19.10 -22.05 -15.37
C GLY A 30 18.58 -20.82 -16.14
N ASP A 31 17.92 -21.01 -17.30
CA ASP A 31 17.23 -19.94 -18.07
C ASP A 31 15.91 -19.46 -17.39
N GLY A 32 15.75 -19.71 -16.09
CA GLY A 32 14.54 -19.36 -15.32
C GLY A 32 14.60 -17.98 -14.68
N PRO A 33 13.48 -17.45 -14.18
CA PRO A 33 13.46 -16.16 -13.50
C PRO A 33 14.31 -16.18 -12.22
N THR A 34 14.92 -15.03 -11.91
CA THR A 34 15.58 -14.83 -10.61
C THR A 34 14.50 -14.67 -9.54
N VAL A 35 14.62 -15.37 -8.40
CA VAL A 35 13.65 -15.29 -7.32
C VAL A 35 14.23 -14.54 -6.13
N LEU A 36 13.65 -13.38 -5.83
CA LEU A 36 13.92 -12.65 -4.60
C LEU A 36 12.80 -12.90 -3.59
N ARG A 37 13.13 -13.45 -2.43
CA ARG A 37 12.20 -13.57 -1.31
C ARG A 37 12.31 -12.33 -0.43
N ILE A 38 11.18 -11.71 -0.14
CA ILE A 38 11.06 -10.62 0.83
C ILE A 38 10.05 -11.09 1.88
N ALA A 39 10.53 -11.52 3.04
CA ALA A 39 9.69 -12.03 4.11
C ALA A 39 10.33 -11.73 5.47
N GLY A 40 9.54 -11.25 6.42
CA GLY A 40 9.92 -11.04 7.81
C GLY A 40 9.21 -12.00 8.77
N GLU A 41 9.54 -11.90 10.06
CA GLU A 41 8.89 -12.66 11.14
C GLU A 41 7.41 -12.33 11.32
N ASP A 42 7.01 -11.13 10.90
CA ASP A 42 5.64 -10.65 10.85
C ASP A 42 5.46 -9.66 9.68
N ARG A 43 4.22 -9.18 9.51
CA ARG A 43 3.85 -8.24 8.44
C ARG A 43 4.60 -6.90 8.50
N ILE A 44 4.99 -6.45 9.69
CA ILE A 44 5.70 -5.18 9.88
C ILE A 44 7.15 -5.39 9.43
N ALA A 45 7.77 -6.50 9.83
CA ALA A 45 9.09 -6.89 9.37
C ALA A 45 9.12 -7.12 7.84
N THR A 46 8.10 -7.77 7.26
CA THR A 46 7.97 -7.90 5.80
C THR A 46 7.89 -6.53 5.11
N ALA A 47 7.07 -5.61 5.62
CA ALA A 47 6.95 -4.26 5.06
C ALA A 47 8.26 -3.48 5.12
N ILE A 48 8.98 -3.56 6.25
CA ILE A 48 10.30 -2.92 6.41
C ILE A 48 11.32 -3.55 5.46
N LYS A 49 11.35 -4.89 5.32
CA LYS A 49 12.22 -5.57 4.36
C LYS A 49 11.89 -5.17 2.92
N ALA A 50 10.61 -5.02 2.57
CA ALA A 50 10.18 -4.54 1.25
C ALA A 50 10.65 -3.10 0.99
N PHE A 51 10.45 -2.20 1.96
CA PHE A 51 11.00 -0.84 1.93
C PHE A 51 12.51 -0.88 1.68
N CYS A 52 13.24 -1.70 2.44
CA CYS A 52 14.69 -1.82 2.36
C CYS A 52 15.20 -2.66 1.19
N ALA A 53 14.34 -3.28 0.39
CA ALA A 53 14.74 -3.98 -0.83
C ALA A 53 14.76 -3.03 -2.03
N VAL A 54 14.06 -1.88 -1.97
CA VAL A 54 13.91 -0.93 -3.08
C VAL A 54 14.97 0.18 -2.98
N PRO A 55 15.98 0.22 -3.87
CA PRO A 55 17.11 1.15 -3.75
C PRO A 55 16.72 2.63 -3.73
N LYS A 56 15.71 3.04 -4.51
CA LYS A 56 15.22 4.44 -4.58
C LYS A 56 14.67 4.97 -3.24
N TRP A 57 14.27 4.07 -2.33
CA TRP A 57 13.80 4.45 -0.98
C TRP A 57 14.89 4.33 0.09
N ARG A 58 16.02 3.67 -0.20
CA ARG A 58 17.14 3.46 0.74
C ARG A 58 18.20 4.54 0.68
N PHE A 59 18.50 5.03 -0.52
CA PHE A 59 19.62 5.94 -0.77
C PHE A 59 19.08 7.31 -1.16
N ASN A 60 19.95 8.33 -1.04
CA ASN A 60 19.65 9.70 -1.45
C ASN A 60 19.57 9.76 -2.99
N ASP A 61 18.49 9.21 -3.55
CA ASP A 61 18.15 9.25 -4.96
C ASP A 61 17.43 10.59 -5.23
N PRO A 62 17.94 11.44 -6.14
CA PRO A 62 17.27 12.69 -6.51
C PRO A 62 15.84 12.53 -7.03
N LYS A 63 15.44 11.30 -7.39
CA LYS A 63 14.10 10.95 -7.86
C LYS A 63 13.23 10.32 -6.77
N ARG A 64 13.71 10.16 -5.52
CA ARG A 64 12.93 9.55 -4.44
C ARG A 64 11.72 10.41 -4.09
N SER A 65 10.61 9.76 -3.74
CA SER A 65 9.56 10.37 -2.94
C SER A 65 10.03 10.48 -1.49
N ASP A 66 9.80 11.64 -0.88
CA ASP A 66 9.97 11.88 0.56
C ASP A 66 8.70 11.52 1.35
N ALA A 67 7.74 10.86 0.69
CA ALA A 67 6.47 10.46 1.27
C ALA A 67 6.45 8.99 1.70
N LEU A 68 5.66 8.68 2.72
CA LEU A 68 5.33 7.35 3.18
C LEU A 68 3.81 7.20 3.28
N VAL A 69 3.27 6.05 2.86
CA VAL A 69 1.90 5.65 3.20
C VAL A 69 1.93 4.74 4.43
N LEU A 70 1.11 5.04 5.45
CA LEU A 70 1.02 4.29 6.70
C LEU A 70 -0.42 3.78 6.91
N ALA A 71 -0.56 2.46 7.06
CA ALA A 71 -1.83 1.81 7.33
C ALA A 71 -1.79 0.95 8.61
N SER A 72 -2.97 0.53 9.05
CA SER A 72 -3.09 -0.48 10.10
C SER A 72 -2.54 -1.82 9.61
N SER A 73 -1.77 -2.48 10.46
CA SER A 73 -1.33 -3.85 10.24
C SER A 73 -2.46 -4.85 10.47
N GLU A 74 -3.53 -4.49 11.16
CA GLU A 74 -4.63 -5.39 11.55
C GLU A 74 -5.89 -5.24 10.67
N ASN A 75 -6.10 -4.08 10.04
CA ASN A 75 -7.28 -3.78 9.22
C ASN A 75 -6.96 -3.78 7.71
N PHE A 76 -7.09 -4.94 7.06
CA PHE A 76 -6.70 -5.16 5.66
C PHE A 76 -7.36 -4.25 4.64
N ALA A 77 -8.63 -3.91 4.86
CA ALA A 77 -9.42 -3.13 3.90
C ALA A 77 -8.78 -1.77 3.59
N ASP A 78 -8.21 -1.13 4.61
CA ASP A 78 -7.59 0.19 4.47
C ASP A 78 -6.25 0.07 3.73
N ALA A 79 -5.45 -0.94 4.07
CA ALA A 79 -4.16 -1.19 3.44
C ALA A 79 -4.31 -1.56 1.95
N LEU A 80 -5.35 -2.34 1.60
CA LEU A 80 -5.68 -2.71 0.23
C LEU A 80 -5.90 -1.53 -0.71
N ALA A 81 -6.73 -0.57 -0.28
CA ALA A 81 -6.98 0.64 -1.03
C ALA A 81 -5.76 1.58 -1.06
N SER A 82 -4.76 1.35 -0.19
CA SER A 82 -3.55 2.17 -0.11
C SER A 82 -2.51 1.84 -1.16
N ALA A 83 -2.52 0.63 -1.75
CA ALA A 83 -1.51 0.23 -2.73
C ALA A 83 -1.49 1.15 -3.98
N PRO A 84 -2.63 1.47 -4.63
CA PRO A 84 -2.63 2.43 -5.73
C PRO A 84 -2.24 3.86 -5.31
N LEU A 85 -2.52 4.25 -4.06
CA LEU A 85 -2.07 5.55 -3.54
C LEU A 85 -0.55 5.58 -3.38
N ALA A 86 0.03 4.52 -2.85
CA ALA A 86 1.47 4.36 -2.70
C ALA A 86 2.17 4.41 -4.07
N ASP A 87 1.62 3.74 -5.09
CA ASP A 87 2.13 3.79 -6.47
C ASP A 87 2.09 5.21 -7.06
N VAL A 88 0.93 5.89 -6.99
CA VAL A 88 0.78 7.26 -7.52
C VAL A 88 1.66 8.28 -6.79
N MET A 89 1.96 8.05 -5.51
CA MET A 89 2.86 8.90 -4.71
C MET A 89 4.35 8.52 -4.85
N ASP A 90 4.67 7.45 -5.59
CA ASP A 90 6.00 6.82 -5.61
C ASP A 90 6.55 6.54 -4.20
N ALA A 91 5.65 6.19 -3.28
CA ALA A 91 5.90 6.10 -1.85
C ALA A 91 5.85 4.64 -1.37
N PRO A 92 6.67 4.25 -0.39
CA PRO A 92 6.51 2.97 0.28
C PRO A 92 5.20 2.92 1.08
N LEU A 93 4.70 1.69 1.27
CA LEU A 93 3.59 1.39 2.18
C LEU A 93 4.11 0.61 3.39
N LEU A 94 4.02 1.20 4.57
CA LEU A 94 4.32 0.54 5.84
C LEU A 94 3.05 0.32 6.65
N VAL A 95 3.13 -0.61 7.60
CA VAL A 95 2.03 -0.91 8.51
C VAL A 95 2.47 -0.87 9.97
N THR A 96 1.54 -0.52 10.85
CA THR A 96 1.75 -0.49 12.31
C THR A 96 0.52 -1.07 13.03
N PRO A 97 0.65 -1.65 14.23
CA PRO A 97 -0.49 -2.14 15.00
C PRO A 97 -1.49 -1.02 15.31
N ASN A 98 -2.72 -1.43 15.63
CA ASN A 98 -3.76 -0.48 16.05
C ASN A 98 -3.39 0.19 17.38
N GLY A 99 -3.86 1.42 17.56
CA GLY A 99 -3.78 2.11 18.84
C GLY A 99 -3.18 3.52 18.76
N SER A 100 -2.41 3.87 19.78
CA SER A 100 -1.90 5.23 20.00
C SER A 100 -0.40 5.38 19.86
N SER A 101 0.30 4.34 19.43
CA SER A 101 1.74 4.37 19.18
C SER A 101 2.11 3.56 17.94
N LEU A 102 3.17 3.98 17.28
CA LEU A 102 3.85 3.23 16.23
C LEU A 102 4.53 1.99 16.82
N ASP A 103 4.68 0.95 15.99
CA ASP A 103 5.63 -0.12 16.27
C ASP A 103 7.05 0.48 16.38
N PRO A 104 7.83 0.11 17.42
CA PRO A 104 9.19 0.60 17.61
C PRO A 104 10.10 0.45 16.37
N ARG A 105 9.91 -0.61 15.57
CA ARG A 105 10.68 -0.86 14.35
C ARG A 105 10.39 0.17 13.26
N ILE A 106 9.16 0.69 13.20
CA ILE A 106 8.79 1.78 12.28
C ILE A 106 9.46 3.09 12.72
N VAL A 107 9.49 3.39 14.02
CA VAL A 107 10.19 4.58 14.53
C VAL A 107 11.68 4.49 14.23
N SER A 108 12.30 3.33 14.46
CA SER A 108 13.70 3.10 14.10
C SER A 108 13.95 3.29 12.61
N LEU A 109 13.11 2.74 11.74
CA LEU A 109 13.26 2.90 10.29
C LEU A 109 13.17 4.37 9.86
N LEU A 110 12.20 5.12 10.40
CA LEU A 110 12.00 6.54 10.06
C LEU A 110 13.17 7.43 10.50
N VAL A 111 13.84 7.09 11.60
CA VAL A 111 14.92 7.89 12.18
C VAL A 111 16.31 7.46 11.70
N LEU A 112 16.54 6.16 11.54
CA LEU A 112 17.87 5.56 11.27
C LEU A 112 18.00 5.01 9.84
N GLY A 113 16.91 4.90 9.10
CA GLY A 113 16.88 4.21 7.81
C GLY A 113 17.18 2.70 7.92
N CYS A 114 17.37 2.06 6.76
CA CYS A 114 17.56 0.61 6.68
C CYS A 114 18.88 0.09 7.28
N ASN A 115 19.87 0.96 7.44
CA ASN A 115 21.22 0.55 7.87
C ASN A 115 21.40 0.62 9.39
N GLY A 116 20.42 1.13 10.15
CA GLY A 116 20.47 1.23 11.61
C GLY A 116 21.55 2.19 12.15
N VAL A 117 22.23 2.94 11.28
CA VAL A 117 23.25 3.93 11.64
C VAL A 117 22.65 5.30 11.41
N VAL A 118 22.82 6.22 12.37
CA VAL A 118 22.45 7.63 12.23
C VAL A 118 23.09 8.17 10.95
N GLY A 119 22.27 8.46 9.93
CA GLY A 119 22.70 9.30 8.82
C GLY A 119 23.12 10.64 9.40
N GLY A 120 24.42 10.93 9.36
CA GLY A 120 24.91 12.26 9.71
C GLY A 120 24.49 13.24 8.60
N GLY A 121 23.60 14.17 8.92
CA GLY A 121 23.09 15.21 7.99
C GLY A 121 21.99 14.69 7.08
N ASP A 122 20.91 15.49 6.89
CA ASP A 122 19.81 15.47 5.90
C ASP A 122 19.30 14.15 5.24
N ASP A 123 19.72 12.98 5.69
CA ASP A 123 19.41 11.66 5.16
C ASP A 123 18.19 11.01 5.84
N ARG A 124 17.24 11.82 6.35
CA ARG A 124 15.95 11.26 6.74
C ARG A 124 15.26 10.73 5.48
N PRO A 125 14.86 9.45 5.43
CA PRO A 125 14.30 8.87 4.21
C PRO A 125 12.92 9.45 3.87
N ILE A 126 12.18 9.94 4.88
CA ILE A 126 10.78 10.31 4.78
C ILE A 126 10.53 11.62 5.54
N ASP A 127 9.94 12.60 4.86
CA ASP A 127 9.55 13.90 5.42
C ASP A 127 8.02 14.07 5.51
N THR A 128 7.24 13.33 4.71
CA THR A 128 5.77 13.37 4.78
C THR A 128 5.18 11.98 5.02
N VAL A 129 4.12 11.89 5.81
CA VAL A 129 3.41 10.63 6.06
C VAL A 129 1.93 10.79 5.76
N THR A 130 1.38 9.89 4.95
CA THR A 130 -0.04 9.80 4.64
C THR A 130 -0.65 8.59 5.35
N ILE A 131 -1.57 8.83 6.28
CA ILE A 131 -2.27 7.77 7.02
C ILE A 131 -3.57 7.40 6.30
N THR A 132 -3.78 6.12 6.03
CA THR A 132 -4.98 5.61 5.34
C THR A 132 -5.94 4.85 6.24
N SER A 133 -5.68 4.80 7.55
CA SER A 133 -6.60 4.25 8.54
C SER A 133 -7.35 5.33 9.31
N GLY A 134 -8.55 5.01 9.80
CA GLY A 134 -9.36 5.93 10.60
C GLY A 134 -8.77 6.24 11.98
N THR A 135 -9.26 7.30 12.64
CA THR A 135 -8.80 7.72 13.98
C THR A 135 -9.18 6.75 15.11
N GLY A 136 -10.16 5.87 14.89
CA GLY A 136 -10.47 4.76 15.79
C GLY A 136 -9.52 3.56 15.65
N VAL A 137 -8.65 3.56 14.64
CA VAL A 137 -7.73 2.46 14.31
C VAL A 137 -6.29 2.90 14.58
N LEU A 138 -5.84 3.95 13.87
CA LEU A 138 -4.58 4.65 14.14
C LEU A 138 -4.92 6.03 14.72
N THR A 139 -4.87 6.14 16.04
CA THR A 139 -5.40 7.31 16.77
C THR A 139 -4.52 8.55 16.60
N GLU A 140 -4.97 9.68 17.16
CA GLU A 140 -4.17 10.91 17.27
C GLU A 140 -2.83 10.72 18.01
N GLY A 141 -2.70 9.67 18.83
CA GLY A 141 -1.42 9.32 19.45
C GLY A 141 -0.34 8.98 18.42
N VAL A 142 -0.71 8.28 17.33
CA VAL A 142 0.20 7.95 16.22
C VAL A 142 0.65 9.21 15.50
N VAL A 143 -0.27 10.14 15.21
CA VAL A 143 0.05 11.42 14.56
C VAL A 143 1.02 12.23 15.42
N LYS A 144 0.73 12.34 16.72
CA LYS A 144 1.61 13.02 17.68
C LYS A 144 2.99 12.38 17.75
N GLN A 145 3.07 11.05 17.71
CA GLN A 145 4.35 10.35 17.74
C GLN A 145 5.14 10.58 16.44
N LEU A 146 4.50 10.57 15.27
CA LEU A 146 5.17 10.89 14.00
C LEU A 146 5.79 12.31 14.05
N GLN A 147 5.04 13.29 14.54
CA GLN A 147 5.44 14.71 14.54
C GLN A 147 6.38 15.10 15.69
N ALA A 148 6.36 14.38 16.82
CA ALA A 148 7.18 14.71 17.97
C ALA A 148 8.68 14.64 17.62
N PRO A 149 9.52 15.46 18.28
CA PRO A 149 10.95 15.44 18.04
C PRO A 149 11.57 14.09 18.42
N VAL A 150 12.62 13.73 17.71
CA VAL A 150 13.45 12.54 18.01
C VAL A 150 14.10 12.70 19.38
N VAL A 151 14.04 11.65 20.20
CA VAL A 151 14.65 11.62 21.53
C VAL A 151 15.67 10.49 21.59
N TRP A 152 16.86 10.81 22.10
CA TRP A 152 17.94 9.85 22.32
C TRP A 152 18.08 9.61 23.82
N LYS A 153 18.11 8.34 24.25
CA LYS A 153 18.36 7.98 25.66
C LYS A 153 19.81 8.28 26.05
N SER A 154 20.72 8.08 25.11
CA SER A 154 22.16 8.34 25.19
C SER A 154 22.71 8.49 23.77
N PRO A 155 23.96 8.93 23.57
CA PRO A 155 24.57 9.02 22.24
C PRO A 155 24.45 7.69 21.48
N GLY A 156 23.79 7.70 20.31
CA GLY A 156 23.59 6.53 19.47
C GLY A 156 22.41 5.61 19.86
N VAL A 157 21.71 5.86 20.98
CA VAL A 157 20.60 5.02 21.45
C VAL A 157 19.26 5.75 21.31
N LEU A 158 18.48 5.38 20.30
CA LEU A 158 17.17 5.96 19.99
C LEU A 158 16.11 5.54 21.02
N ASP A 159 15.30 6.49 21.51
CA ASP A 159 14.07 6.17 22.25
C ASP A 159 12.90 5.99 21.29
N THR A 160 12.67 4.76 20.85
CA THR A 160 11.59 4.40 19.92
C THR A 160 10.18 4.59 20.49
N SER A 161 10.06 4.84 21.80
CA SER A 161 8.78 5.21 22.43
C SER A 161 8.42 6.70 22.27
N LYS A 162 9.33 7.50 21.70
CA LYS A 162 9.19 8.95 21.50
C LYS A 162 8.97 9.26 20.02
N GLY A 163 9.29 10.49 19.63
CA GLY A 163 8.94 11.02 18.32
C GLY A 163 9.80 10.51 17.17
N ALA A 164 9.20 10.43 15.98
CA ALA A 164 9.90 10.11 14.74
C ALA A 164 10.43 11.35 14.00
N GLY A 165 10.02 12.56 14.41
CA GLY A 165 10.52 13.82 13.88
C GLY A 165 10.06 14.18 12.46
N ILE A 166 8.93 13.66 11.99
CA ILE A 166 8.38 13.96 10.66
C ILE A 166 8.01 15.46 10.57
N ALA A 167 8.65 16.19 9.66
CA ALA A 167 8.57 17.65 9.59
C ALA A 167 7.76 18.19 8.39
N GLY A 168 7.67 17.44 7.30
CA GLY A 168 6.98 17.84 6.06
C GLY A 168 5.46 17.72 6.14
N GLY A 169 4.92 16.96 7.10
CA GLY A 169 3.49 16.88 7.38
C GLY A 169 2.97 15.47 7.60
N VAL A 170 1.81 15.38 8.25
CA VAL A 170 1.07 14.12 8.42
C VAL A 170 -0.36 14.34 7.94
N ASP A 171 -0.68 13.76 6.78
CA ASP A 171 -2.02 13.79 6.20
C ASP A 171 -2.79 12.52 6.56
N ARG A 172 -4.12 12.58 6.51
CA ARG A 172 -4.98 11.41 6.71
C ARG A 172 -6.12 11.37 5.70
N TYR A 173 -6.26 10.24 5.03
CA TYR A 173 -7.39 9.94 4.13
C TYR A 173 -8.14 8.72 4.64
N ALA A 174 -9.18 8.96 5.44
CA ALA A 174 -10.01 7.91 6.01
C ALA A 174 -11.46 8.37 6.20
N GLY A 175 -12.39 7.41 6.21
CA GLY A 175 -13.81 7.63 6.46
C GLY A 175 -14.27 7.02 7.79
N LEU A 176 -15.59 7.00 8.02
CA LEU A 176 -16.18 6.38 9.21
C LEU A 176 -16.10 4.86 9.19
N ASN A 177 -15.89 4.28 8.02
CA ASN A 177 -15.76 2.85 7.79
C ASN A 177 -14.88 2.61 6.55
N ARG A 178 -14.55 1.34 6.30
CA ARG A 178 -13.68 0.90 5.20
C ARG A 178 -14.14 1.34 3.80
N PHE A 179 -15.45 1.42 3.55
CA PHE A 179 -16.01 1.81 2.26
C PHE A 179 -15.75 3.29 1.98
N GLN A 180 -15.96 4.11 3.01
CA GLN A 180 -15.68 5.55 2.96
C GLN A 180 -14.18 5.84 2.97
N THR A 181 -13.38 5.04 3.67
CA THR A 181 -11.91 5.12 3.62
C THR A 181 -11.39 4.84 2.21
N ALA A 182 -11.84 3.75 1.57
CA ALA A 182 -11.48 3.45 0.18
C ALA A 182 -11.85 4.60 -0.77
N THR A 183 -13.02 5.20 -0.58
CA THR A 183 -13.45 6.37 -1.36
C THR A 183 -12.61 7.63 -1.07
N ALA A 184 -12.19 7.86 0.19
CA ALA A 184 -11.33 8.98 0.54
C ALA A 184 -9.95 8.85 -0.12
N ILE A 185 -9.40 7.64 -0.15
CA ILE A 185 -8.14 7.32 -0.82
C ILE A 185 -8.30 7.50 -2.34
N ALA A 186 -9.39 6.98 -2.93
CA ALA A 186 -9.68 7.13 -4.36
C ALA A 186 -9.75 8.62 -4.79
N LYS A 187 -10.37 9.48 -3.98
CA LYS A 187 -10.40 10.94 -4.23
C LYS A 187 -9.04 11.60 -4.14
N ARG A 188 -8.15 11.13 -3.25
CA ARG A 188 -6.77 11.62 -3.19
C ARG A 188 -6.01 11.22 -4.46
N ILE A 189 -6.16 9.97 -4.90
CA ILE A 189 -5.55 9.49 -6.14
C ILE A 189 -6.06 10.29 -7.34
N ASP A 190 -7.36 10.53 -7.45
CA ASP A 190 -7.97 11.37 -8.50
C ASP A 190 -7.37 12.78 -8.53
N PHE A 191 -7.22 13.40 -7.37
CA PHE A 191 -6.58 14.71 -7.27
C PHE A 191 -5.11 14.70 -7.71
N LEU A 192 -4.32 13.70 -7.30
CA LEU A 192 -2.92 13.57 -7.67
C LEU A 192 -2.76 13.27 -9.17
N ALA A 193 -3.61 12.41 -9.72
CA ALA A 193 -3.67 12.10 -11.14
C ALA A 193 -3.99 13.36 -11.96
N TRP A 194 -4.97 14.15 -11.52
CA TRP A 194 -5.31 15.43 -12.14
C TRP A 194 -4.13 16.41 -12.16
N LEU A 195 -3.38 16.52 -11.05
CA LEU A 195 -2.16 17.34 -11.00
C LEU A 195 -1.09 16.85 -11.98
N ALA A 196 -1.02 15.53 -12.23
CA ALA A 196 -0.13 14.93 -13.21
C ALA A 196 -0.67 14.98 -14.66
N GLY A 197 -1.81 15.64 -14.90
CA GLY A 197 -2.44 15.74 -16.23
C GLY A 197 -3.19 14.48 -16.67
N LYS A 198 -3.41 13.52 -15.78
CA LYS A 198 -4.26 12.33 -16.00
C LYS A 198 -5.68 12.65 -15.51
N ASN A 199 -6.70 12.34 -16.32
CA ASN A 199 -8.08 12.71 -16.01
C ASN A 199 -9.10 11.57 -16.08
N ASN A 200 -8.64 10.33 -16.33
CA ASN A 200 -9.52 9.17 -16.44
C ASN A 200 -8.92 7.97 -15.68
N LEU A 201 -9.26 7.82 -14.41
CA LEU A 201 -8.82 6.67 -13.61
C LEU A 201 -9.63 5.40 -13.96
N ASN A 202 -9.02 4.25 -13.74
CA ASN A 202 -9.76 2.99 -13.70
C ASN A 202 -10.32 2.74 -12.29
N VAL A 203 -11.51 2.15 -12.18
CA VAL A 203 -12.15 1.87 -10.89
C VAL A 203 -12.29 0.37 -10.71
N PHE A 204 -11.62 -0.18 -9.71
CA PHE A 204 -11.72 -1.59 -9.33
C PHE A 204 -12.62 -1.72 -8.10
N ILE A 205 -13.73 -2.42 -8.25
CA ILE A 205 -14.72 -2.64 -7.22
C ILE A 205 -14.55 -4.08 -6.72
N ALA A 206 -14.31 -4.23 -5.42
CA ALA A 206 -14.15 -5.52 -4.75
C ALA A 206 -15.00 -5.61 -3.47
N ASP A 207 -15.14 -6.81 -2.91
CA ASP A 207 -15.87 -7.00 -1.65
C ASP A 207 -15.06 -6.46 -0.45
N GLY A 208 -15.71 -5.65 0.40
CA GLY A 208 -15.11 -5.12 1.63
C GLY A 208 -15.28 -5.97 2.89
N TYR A 209 -15.89 -7.16 2.79
CA TYR A 209 -16.00 -8.14 3.87
C TYR A 209 -15.17 -9.40 3.63
N ASP A 210 -15.08 -9.86 2.38
CA ASP A 210 -14.26 -11.01 1.97
C ASP A 210 -13.17 -10.53 1.00
N PHE A 211 -11.94 -10.45 1.47
CA PHE A 211 -10.85 -9.70 0.82
C PHE A 211 -9.96 -10.41 -0.20
N PRO A 212 -10.10 -11.70 -0.56
CA PRO A 212 -9.13 -12.32 -1.47
C PRO A 212 -9.11 -11.64 -2.85
N ASP A 213 -10.28 -11.27 -3.37
CA ASP A 213 -10.42 -10.60 -4.66
C ASP A 213 -9.95 -9.14 -4.61
N ALA A 214 -10.06 -8.50 -3.44
CA ALA A 214 -9.62 -7.13 -3.21
C ALA A 214 -8.09 -6.97 -3.25
N LEU A 215 -7.34 -8.00 -2.84
CA LEU A 215 -5.87 -8.00 -2.95
C LEU A 215 -5.39 -7.93 -4.40
N ALA A 216 -5.94 -8.80 -5.24
CA ALA A 216 -5.61 -8.80 -6.66
C ALA A 216 -6.07 -7.49 -7.32
N ALA A 217 -7.23 -6.95 -6.91
CA ALA A 217 -7.73 -5.67 -7.36
C ALA A 217 -6.80 -4.49 -7.00
N GLY A 218 -6.17 -4.49 -5.83
CA GLY A 218 -5.21 -3.46 -5.44
C GLY A 218 -3.99 -3.38 -6.36
N ALA A 219 -3.36 -4.52 -6.64
CA ALA A 219 -2.24 -4.58 -7.57
C ALA A 219 -2.65 -4.24 -9.01
N ALA A 220 -3.79 -4.75 -9.48
CA ALA A 220 -4.33 -4.42 -10.80
C ALA A 220 -4.68 -2.93 -10.94
N ALA A 221 -5.19 -2.31 -9.86
CA ALA A 221 -5.48 -0.88 -9.83
C ALA A 221 -4.21 -0.04 -9.89
N ALA A 222 -3.15 -0.41 -9.16
CA ALA A 222 -1.86 0.28 -9.26
C ALA A 222 -1.29 0.20 -10.69
N GLU A 223 -1.32 -0.98 -11.31
CA GLU A 223 -0.83 -1.17 -12.69
C GLU A 223 -1.62 -0.36 -13.74
N ARG A 224 -2.93 -0.20 -13.52
CA ARG A 224 -3.85 0.40 -14.50
C ARG A 224 -4.18 1.86 -14.21
N ASP A 225 -3.36 2.61 -13.48
CA ASP A 225 -3.66 3.99 -13.10
C ASP A 225 -5.08 4.10 -12.49
N GLY A 226 -5.36 3.27 -11.50
CA GLY A 226 -6.69 3.04 -10.97
C GLY A 226 -6.81 3.20 -9.47
N VAL A 227 -8.03 3.00 -8.99
CA VAL A 227 -8.40 3.06 -7.56
C VAL A 227 -9.17 1.81 -7.17
N VAL A 228 -9.17 1.49 -5.88
CA VAL A 228 -10.02 0.43 -5.32
C VAL A 228 -11.18 1.03 -4.54
N LEU A 229 -12.40 0.58 -4.83
CA LEU A 229 -13.60 0.83 -4.04
C LEU A 229 -14.14 -0.49 -3.48
N LEU A 230 -14.82 -0.41 -2.35
CA LEU A 230 -15.32 -1.58 -1.63
C LEU A 230 -16.85 -1.63 -1.61
N THR A 231 -17.42 -2.81 -1.80
CA THR A 231 -18.86 -3.08 -1.67
C THR A 231 -19.20 -3.67 -0.32
N MET A 232 -20.44 -3.48 0.13
CA MET A 232 -20.98 -4.12 1.33
C MET A 232 -21.42 -5.56 1.00
N GLY A 233 -20.46 -6.44 0.71
CA GLY A 233 -20.72 -7.79 0.22
C GLY A 233 -21.44 -7.73 -1.12
N ALA A 234 -22.46 -8.57 -1.31
CA ALA A 234 -23.36 -8.52 -2.48
C ALA A 234 -24.49 -7.48 -2.35
N GLY A 235 -24.57 -6.77 -1.22
CA GLY A 235 -25.70 -5.90 -0.86
C GLY A 235 -25.70 -4.51 -1.50
N GLY A 236 -24.68 -4.18 -2.29
CA GLY A 236 -24.53 -2.88 -2.95
C GLY A 236 -23.33 -2.08 -2.46
N MET A 237 -23.33 -0.79 -2.77
CA MET A 237 -22.29 0.16 -2.42
C MET A 237 -22.81 1.21 -1.46
N ASP A 238 -21.92 1.85 -0.70
CA ASP A 238 -22.31 3.06 0.03
C ASP A 238 -22.46 4.24 -0.93
N ASN A 239 -23.09 5.32 -0.48
CA ASN A 239 -23.31 6.48 -1.34
C ASN A 239 -21.99 7.09 -1.83
N THR A 240 -20.92 7.06 -1.01
CA THR A 240 -19.66 7.70 -1.37
C THR A 240 -18.94 6.92 -2.48
N GLY A 241 -18.87 5.60 -2.38
CA GLY A 241 -18.30 4.75 -3.42
C GLY A 241 -19.16 4.74 -4.68
N PHE A 242 -20.49 4.73 -4.55
CA PHE A 242 -21.39 4.84 -5.70
C PHE A 242 -21.23 6.17 -6.43
N GLU A 243 -21.22 7.29 -5.70
CA GLU A 243 -20.98 8.61 -6.30
C GLU A 243 -19.63 8.70 -7.00
N PHE A 244 -18.61 8.02 -6.48
CA PHE A 244 -17.32 7.95 -7.15
C PHE A 244 -17.42 7.11 -8.43
N ALA A 245 -17.95 5.89 -8.36
CA ALA A 245 -17.90 4.93 -9.47
C ALA A 245 -18.93 5.18 -10.59
N SER A 246 -20.06 5.82 -10.30
CA SER A 246 -21.18 5.89 -11.24
C SER A 246 -21.01 6.99 -12.28
N ASN A 247 -21.42 6.70 -13.51
CA ASN A 247 -21.61 7.68 -14.58
C ASN A 247 -22.97 8.39 -14.50
N TYR A 248 -23.75 8.15 -13.44
CA TYR A 248 -25.03 8.81 -13.20
C TYR A 248 -24.83 10.06 -12.37
N ALA A 249 -25.48 11.16 -12.75
CA ALA A 249 -25.51 12.36 -11.93
C ALA A 249 -26.34 12.09 -10.66
N TYR A 250 -25.67 11.72 -9.57
CA TYR A 250 -26.29 11.56 -8.26
C TYR A 250 -26.09 12.83 -7.42
N SER A 251 -27.15 13.27 -6.72
CA SER A 251 -27.12 14.45 -5.83
C SER A 251 -26.62 15.76 -6.49
N GLY A 252 -26.81 15.93 -7.81
CA GLY A 252 -26.42 17.15 -8.54
C GLY A 252 -24.90 17.33 -8.73
N LYS A 253 -24.09 16.28 -8.53
CA LYS A 253 -22.64 16.32 -8.72
C LYS A 253 -22.23 16.07 -10.18
N LYS A 254 -21.04 16.59 -10.53
CA LYS A 254 -20.39 16.36 -11.82
C LYS A 254 -20.06 14.88 -11.97
N ILE A 255 -20.44 14.28 -13.09
CA ILE A 255 -20.02 12.93 -13.47
C ILE A 255 -18.48 12.91 -13.53
N MET A 256 -17.86 11.94 -12.86
CA MET A 256 -16.43 11.71 -13.01
C MET A 256 -16.21 10.84 -14.25
N ASN A 257 -15.30 11.26 -15.13
CA ASN A 257 -14.94 10.45 -16.29
C ASN A 257 -13.95 9.38 -15.81
N HIS A 258 -14.44 8.17 -15.60
CA HIS A 258 -13.57 7.00 -15.43
C HIS A 258 -13.32 6.35 -16.79
N ASN A 259 -12.14 5.75 -16.97
CA ASN A 259 -11.85 4.99 -18.17
C ASN A 259 -12.67 3.69 -18.19
N GLU A 260 -12.44 2.83 -17.19
CA GLU A 260 -13.11 1.54 -17.09
C GLU A 260 -13.47 1.25 -15.63
N VAL A 261 -14.67 0.70 -15.42
CA VAL A 261 -15.11 0.16 -14.12
C VAL A 261 -15.02 -1.36 -14.16
N TRP A 262 -14.38 -1.95 -13.16
CA TRP A 262 -14.09 -3.36 -13.04
C TRP A 262 -14.78 -3.91 -11.78
N ALA A 263 -15.65 -4.90 -11.92
CA ALA A 263 -16.18 -5.66 -10.79
C ALA A 263 -15.34 -6.93 -10.61
N VAL A 264 -14.59 -7.02 -9.52
CA VAL A 264 -13.68 -8.13 -9.21
C VAL A 264 -14.26 -8.95 -8.07
N GLY A 265 -14.59 -10.21 -8.36
CA GLY A 265 -15.17 -11.14 -7.41
C GLY A 265 -16.68 -11.27 -7.49
N GLY A 266 -17.19 -12.42 -7.04
CA GLY A 266 -18.59 -12.78 -7.16
C GLY A 266 -19.53 -11.85 -6.39
N ASN A 267 -19.11 -11.38 -5.20
CA ASN A 267 -19.91 -10.44 -4.40
C ASN A 267 -19.92 -9.04 -5.00
N ALA A 268 -18.78 -8.52 -5.47
CA ALA A 268 -18.73 -7.24 -6.18
C ALA A 268 -19.60 -7.27 -7.45
N SER A 269 -19.54 -8.34 -8.25
CA SER A 269 -20.39 -8.53 -9.44
C SER A 269 -21.90 -8.46 -9.15
N LYS A 270 -22.33 -8.95 -7.98
CA LYS A 270 -23.73 -8.81 -7.54
C LYS A 270 -24.02 -7.41 -7.03
N ALA A 271 -23.10 -6.85 -6.23
CA ALA A 271 -23.27 -5.54 -5.61
C ALA A 271 -23.39 -4.42 -6.61
N VAL A 272 -22.62 -4.42 -7.70
CA VAL A 272 -22.73 -3.38 -8.74
C VAL A 272 -24.11 -3.36 -9.41
N LYS A 273 -24.79 -4.51 -9.51
CA LYS A 273 -26.17 -4.60 -10.03
C LYS A 273 -27.21 -4.04 -9.06
N VAL A 274 -26.94 -4.16 -7.75
CA VAL A 274 -27.76 -3.52 -6.71
C VAL A 274 -27.47 -2.01 -6.65
N GLY A 275 -26.19 -1.66 -6.81
CA GLY A 275 -25.62 -0.32 -6.73
C GLY A 275 -26.06 0.42 -5.47
N PHE A 276 -26.65 1.60 -5.63
CA PHE A 276 -27.15 2.42 -4.53
C PHE A 276 -28.58 2.90 -4.82
N ASN A 277 -29.49 2.72 -3.86
CA ASN A 277 -30.92 3.03 -4.01
C ASN A 277 -31.57 2.42 -5.28
N GLY A 278 -31.12 1.23 -5.68
CA GLY A 278 -31.64 0.51 -6.85
C GLY A 278 -31.09 1.01 -8.19
N VAL A 279 -30.16 1.97 -8.19
CA VAL A 279 -29.45 2.40 -9.38
C VAL A 279 -28.15 1.60 -9.48
N PRO A 280 -27.92 0.83 -10.57
CA PRO A 280 -26.72 0.02 -10.72
C PRO A 280 -25.49 0.87 -11.07
N VAL A 281 -24.31 0.28 -10.86
CA VAL A 281 -23.05 0.68 -11.51
C VAL A 281 -22.83 -0.31 -12.65
N GLU A 282 -22.55 0.19 -13.86
CA GLU A 282 -22.35 -0.63 -15.05
C GLU A 282 -20.85 -0.87 -15.27
N PRO A 283 -20.30 -2.05 -14.90
CA PRO A 283 -18.88 -2.33 -15.10
C PRO A 283 -18.58 -2.63 -16.58
N ALA A 284 -17.45 -2.12 -17.08
CA ALA A 284 -16.88 -2.53 -18.36
C ALA A 284 -16.40 -4.00 -18.30
N PHE A 285 -15.90 -4.43 -17.14
CA PHE A 285 -15.42 -5.80 -16.92
C PHE A 285 -15.96 -6.39 -15.63
N THR A 286 -16.34 -7.67 -15.70
CA THR A 286 -16.61 -8.49 -14.53
C THR A 286 -15.64 -9.65 -14.52
N VAL A 287 -14.87 -9.81 -13.45
CA VAL A 287 -13.86 -10.86 -13.29
C VAL A 287 -14.24 -11.72 -12.09
N VAL A 288 -14.67 -12.96 -12.33
CA VAL A 288 -15.11 -13.91 -11.29
C VAL A 288 -14.60 -15.29 -11.66
N GLY A 289 -13.71 -15.84 -10.83
CA GLY A 289 -13.30 -17.25 -10.87
C GLY A 289 -14.15 -18.13 -9.95
N ALA A 290 -13.93 -19.44 -10.02
CA ALA A 290 -14.54 -20.41 -9.10
C ALA A 290 -14.02 -20.25 -7.66
N ASP A 291 -12.80 -19.75 -7.50
CA ASP A 291 -12.18 -19.41 -6.23
C ASP A 291 -11.29 -18.16 -6.35
N ARG A 292 -10.69 -17.78 -5.22
CA ARG A 292 -9.78 -16.63 -5.09
C ARG A 292 -8.57 -16.69 -6.02
N TYR A 293 -8.05 -17.89 -6.27
CA TYR A 293 -6.85 -18.07 -7.07
C TYR A 293 -7.18 -17.90 -8.54
N GLU A 294 -8.32 -18.46 -8.97
CA GLU A 294 -8.81 -18.28 -10.34
C GLU A 294 -9.21 -16.83 -10.62
N THR A 295 -9.90 -16.14 -9.70
CA THR A 295 -10.20 -14.70 -9.87
C THR A 295 -8.91 -13.89 -10.01
N ALA A 296 -7.91 -14.14 -9.16
CA ALA A 296 -6.63 -13.44 -9.24
C ALA A 296 -5.90 -13.70 -10.57
N ALA A 297 -5.86 -14.95 -11.04
CA ALA A 297 -5.23 -15.31 -12.31
C ALA A 297 -5.95 -14.68 -13.53
N MET A 298 -7.29 -14.69 -13.53
CA MET A 298 -8.10 -14.04 -14.57
C MET A 298 -7.90 -12.52 -14.57
N LEU A 299 -7.83 -11.91 -13.39
CA LEU A 299 -7.59 -10.49 -13.26
C LEU A 299 -6.18 -10.13 -13.75
N ALA A 300 -5.17 -10.90 -13.33
CA ALA A 300 -3.79 -10.71 -13.76
C ALA A 300 -3.68 -10.75 -15.30
N THR A 301 -4.29 -11.76 -15.92
CA THR A 301 -4.30 -11.91 -17.39
C THR A 301 -4.96 -10.73 -18.12
N LYS A 302 -5.95 -10.08 -17.51
CA LYS A 302 -6.69 -8.96 -18.11
C LYS A 302 -6.05 -7.61 -17.83
N ALA A 303 -5.50 -7.42 -16.63
CA ALA A 303 -5.00 -6.14 -16.13
C ALA A 303 -3.52 -5.94 -16.39
N PHE A 304 -2.71 -6.99 -16.53
CA PHE A 304 -1.28 -6.84 -16.79
C PHE A 304 -0.99 -7.17 -18.26
N THR A 305 -0.25 -6.28 -18.91
CA THR A 305 0.20 -6.50 -20.29
C THR A 305 1.62 -7.05 -20.26
N LEU A 306 1.82 -8.26 -20.80
CA LEU A 306 3.16 -8.81 -21.01
C LEU A 306 3.78 -8.16 -22.25
N GLU A 307 4.35 -6.97 -22.07
CA GLU A 307 4.96 -6.20 -23.16
C GLU A 307 6.34 -6.75 -23.54
N ASP A 308 7.06 -7.37 -22.61
CA ASP A 308 8.41 -7.90 -22.82
C ASP A 308 8.69 -9.21 -22.06
N LYS A 309 9.68 -9.97 -22.55
CA LYS A 309 10.11 -11.26 -21.95
C LYS A 309 10.84 -11.13 -20.60
N PHE A 310 11.07 -9.91 -20.11
CA PHE A 310 11.86 -9.61 -18.90
C PHE A 310 11.05 -8.77 -17.91
N GLN A 311 9.82 -9.17 -17.63
CA GLN A 311 8.99 -8.52 -16.61
C GLN A 311 9.18 -9.19 -15.25
N ASP A 312 9.27 -8.36 -14.21
CA ASP A 312 9.26 -8.81 -12.82
C ASP A 312 7.83 -9.08 -12.36
N PHE A 313 7.67 -10.12 -11.53
CA PHE A 313 6.38 -10.47 -10.93
C PHE A 313 6.54 -10.54 -9.42
N VAL A 314 5.56 -10.03 -8.70
CA VAL A 314 5.47 -10.25 -7.26
C VAL A 314 4.40 -11.29 -6.98
N VAL A 315 4.79 -12.33 -6.25
CA VAL A 315 3.89 -13.39 -5.80
C VAL A 315 3.76 -13.28 -4.28
N ALA A 316 2.53 -13.23 -3.81
CA ALA A 316 2.21 -13.22 -2.39
C ALA A 316 1.24 -14.36 -2.06
N SER A 317 1.23 -14.79 -0.79
CA SER A 317 0.35 -15.85 -0.32
C SER A 317 -1.13 -15.42 -0.36
N GLY A 318 -2.00 -16.27 -0.90
CA GLY A 318 -3.46 -16.10 -0.81
C GLY A 318 -4.08 -16.56 0.53
N GLU A 319 -3.24 -17.09 1.44
CA GLU A 319 -3.64 -17.61 2.75
C GLU A 319 -3.46 -16.58 3.87
N GLN A 320 -2.48 -15.68 3.72
CA GLN A 320 -2.24 -14.55 4.63
C GLN A 320 -2.22 -13.25 3.83
N TYR A 321 -3.28 -12.45 3.98
CA TYR A 321 -3.54 -11.27 3.17
C TYR A 321 -2.44 -10.18 3.26
N ALA A 322 -1.55 -10.24 4.27
CA ALA A 322 -0.53 -9.23 4.57
C ALA A 322 0.46 -8.99 3.46
N ASP A 323 1.01 -10.07 2.93
CA ASP A 323 2.20 -9.97 2.09
C ASP A 323 1.86 -9.42 0.69
N ALA A 324 0.60 -9.55 0.25
CA ALA A 324 0.15 -9.10 -1.06
C ALA A 324 -0.05 -7.57 -1.15
N VAL A 325 -0.24 -6.87 -0.03
CA VAL A 325 -0.45 -5.41 -0.06
C VAL A 325 0.85 -4.67 -0.34
N PHE A 326 1.98 -5.18 0.15
CA PHE A 326 3.31 -4.56 -0.03
C PHE A 326 3.87 -4.75 -1.45
N ALA A 327 3.36 -5.75 -2.16
CA ALA A 327 3.73 -6.06 -3.53
C ALA A 327 3.25 -5.01 -4.55
N GLY A 328 2.10 -4.39 -4.30
CA GLY A 328 1.45 -3.49 -5.27
C GLY A 328 2.16 -2.17 -5.53
N GLY A 329 3.02 -1.71 -4.62
CA GLY A 329 3.88 -0.53 -4.81
C GLY A 329 5.28 -0.85 -5.36
N PHE A 330 5.55 -2.12 -5.67
CA PHE A 330 6.86 -2.60 -6.12
C PHE A 330 6.99 -2.44 -7.64
N ARG A 331 6.79 -1.23 -8.17
CA ARG A 331 7.10 -0.92 -9.57
C ARG A 331 8.53 -0.40 -9.67
N GLY A 332 9.40 -1.23 -10.25
CA GLY A 332 10.76 -0.87 -10.68
C GLY A 332 10.78 -0.22 -12.04
#